data_AF-A0A2E7ENY8-F1
#
_entry.id   AF-A0A2E7ENY8-F1
#
_cell.length_a   1.000
_cell.length_b   1.000
_cell.length_c   1.000
_cell.angle_alpha   90.00
_cell.angle_beta   90.00
_cell.angle_gamma   90.00
#
_symmetry.space_group_name_H-M   'P 1'
#
loop_
_entity.id
_entity.type
_entity.pdbx_description
1 polymer ?
#
loop_
_entity_poly.entity_id
_entity_poly.type
_entity_poly.pdbx_seq_one_letter_code
_entity_poly.pdbx_strand_id
1 'polypeptide(L)'
;MIHRVVGYSEYANALHYLDKLAAEMTEEEFSAIEEIIQSEPEFKIFTNLSRKIQPPNTVLAETQDTGDGTYGRHGFRWLTALARVEVAAILTSYSLHPDPFGVVVSSGYDLEEYRNLIQEGARTHVWSLTNDRMFRQRMERFRPDALTLTYLRRMNLATAFIRAAGRMSMGNDYSALQIAELKGYLDELNAIRAGLRLAIQIHLSESHASNTRTTRTFRGDMHTKLLQMCNEGICREFR
;
A
#
# COMPACT_ATOMS: atom_id res chain seq x y z
N MET A 1 19.14 3.05 11.17
CA MET A 1 17.91 2.25 11.39
C MET A 1 17.20 2.68 12.68
N ILE A 2 17.94 2.88 13.79
CA ILE A 2 17.43 3.33 15.10
C ILE A 2 16.61 4.64 15.02
N HIS A 3 17.09 5.69 14.34
CA HIS A 3 16.34 6.96 14.22
C HIS A 3 14.97 6.85 13.51
N ARG A 4 14.80 5.88 12.60
CA ARG A 4 13.50 5.66 11.92
C ARG A 4 12.50 4.92 12.82
N VAL A 5 12.99 4.12 13.76
CA VAL A 5 12.16 3.42 14.76
C VAL A 5 11.68 4.40 15.83
N VAL A 6 12.55 5.33 16.25
CA VAL A 6 12.21 6.39 17.21
C VAL A 6 11.10 7.29 16.65
N GLY A 7 11.27 7.82 15.43
CA GLY A 7 10.24 8.64 14.79
C GLY A 7 8.91 7.90 14.57
N TYR A 8 8.94 6.60 14.25
CA TYR A 8 7.72 5.79 14.14
C TYR A 8 7.01 5.62 15.49
N SER A 9 7.75 5.34 16.57
CA SER A 9 7.16 5.22 17.91
C SER A 9 6.59 6.53 18.43
N GLU A 10 7.25 7.66 18.14
CA GLU A 10 6.77 9.00 18.46
C GLU A 10 5.47 9.31 17.71
N TYR A 11 5.41 8.96 16.43
CA TYR A 11 4.24 9.20 15.58
C TYR A 11 3.03 8.34 15.99
N ALA A 12 3.25 7.05 16.30
CA ALA A 12 2.19 6.19 16.84
C ALA A 12 1.71 6.66 18.23
N ASN A 13 2.62 7.14 19.09
CA ASN A 13 2.26 7.71 20.38
C ASN A 13 1.48 9.02 20.23
N ALA A 14 1.86 9.88 19.28
CA ALA A 14 1.13 11.10 18.99
C ALA A 14 -0.31 10.80 18.59
N LEU A 15 -0.51 9.84 17.68
CA LEU A 15 -1.85 9.39 17.29
C LEU A 15 -2.66 8.85 18.49
N HIS A 16 -2.03 8.08 19.38
CA HIS A 16 -2.69 7.62 20.61
C HIS A 16 -3.13 8.76 21.54
N TYR A 17 -2.34 9.83 21.65
CA TYR A 17 -2.74 11.01 22.44
C TYR A 17 -3.84 11.82 21.75
N LEU A 18 -3.83 11.90 20.42
CA LEU A 18 -4.92 12.52 19.66
C LEU A 18 -6.23 11.73 19.85
N ASP A 19 -6.17 10.41 19.94
CA ASP A 19 -7.34 9.56 20.22
C ASP A 19 -7.92 9.81 21.61
N LYS A 20 -7.05 9.98 22.61
CA LYS A 20 -7.48 10.36 23.95
C LYS A 20 -8.11 11.75 23.98
N LEU A 21 -7.44 12.72 23.35
CA LEU A 21 -7.95 14.08 23.24
C LEU A 21 -9.35 14.08 22.61
N ALA A 22 -9.53 13.35 21.51
CA ALA A 22 -10.82 13.24 20.83
C ALA A 22 -11.92 12.58 21.66
N ALA A 23 -11.57 11.68 22.57
CA ALA A 23 -12.54 11.03 23.45
C ALA A 23 -12.96 11.92 24.64
N GLU A 24 -12.12 12.88 25.01
CA GLU A 24 -12.29 13.70 26.21
C GLU A 24 -12.68 15.16 25.91
N MET A 25 -12.46 15.64 24.68
CA MET A 25 -12.72 17.03 24.29
C MET A 25 -14.20 17.41 24.35
N THR A 26 -14.46 18.67 24.73
CA THR A 26 -15.78 19.28 24.56
C THR A 26 -16.00 19.78 23.12
N GLU A 27 -17.25 20.10 22.78
CA GLU A 27 -17.57 20.70 21.47
C GLU A 27 -16.88 22.05 21.26
N GLU A 28 -16.72 22.85 22.32
CA GLU A 28 -15.98 24.11 22.27
C GLU A 28 -14.48 23.88 22.00
N GLU A 29 -13.88 22.90 22.66
CA GLU A 29 -12.47 22.53 22.45
C GLU A 29 -12.26 21.97 21.04
N PHE A 30 -13.18 21.11 20.55
CA PHE A 30 -13.14 20.61 19.18
C PHE A 30 -13.21 21.76 18.17
N SER A 31 -14.12 22.71 18.37
CA SER A 31 -14.28 23.88 17.49
C SER A 31 -13.03 24.76 17.47
N ALA A 32 -12.40 24.98 18.63
CA ALA A 32 -11.14 25.74 18.72
C ALA A 32 -9.98 25.02 18.01
N ILE A 33 -9.88 23.70 18.16
CA ILE A 33 -8.88 22.89 17.44
C ILE A 33 -9.11 22.95 15.93
N GLU A 34 -10.36 22.85 15.48
CA GLU A 34 -10.73 22.99 14.07
C GLU A 34 -10.31 24.36 13.53
N GLU A 35 -10.55 25.45 14.25
CA GLU A 35 -10.15 26.80 13.83
C GLU A 35 -8.63 26.92 13.66
N ILE A 36 -7.86 26.40 14.62
CA ILE A 36 -6.38 26.38 14.55
C ILE A 36 -5.92 25.55 13.34
N ILE A 37 -6.47 24.37 13.12
CA ILE A 37 -6.06 23.51 12.00
C ILE A 37 -6.42 24.16 10.65
N GLN A 38 -7.54 24.88 10.60
CA GLN A 38 -7.98 25.58 9.41
C GLN A 38 -7.14 26.83 9.11
N SER A 39 -6.58 27.49 10.14
CA SER A 39 -5.70 28.66 9.95
C SER A 39 -4.33 28.30 9.39
N GLU A 40 -3.86 27.07 9.60
CA GLU A 40 -2.54 26.62 9.15
C GLU A 40 -2.60 25.91 7.77
N PRO A 41 -2.04 26.51 6.70
CA PRO A 41 -2.10 25.94 5.35
C PRO A 41 -1.32 24.62 5.20
N GLU A 42 -0.34 24.35 6.05
CA GLU A 42 0.42 23.09 6.07
C GLU A 42 -0.41 21.87 6.46
N PHE A 43 -1.52 22.06 7.19
CA PHE A 43 -2.42 20.97 7.57
C PHE A 43 -3.48 20.67 6.50
N LYS A 44 -3.35 21.30 5.33
CA LYS A 44 -4.17 21.00 4.15
C LYS A 44 -3.83 19.63 3.59
N ILE A 45 -4.83 18.75 3.58
CA ILE A 45 -4.72 17.40 3.03
C ILE A 45 -5.34 17.39 1.64
N PHE A 46 -4.53 17.08 0.64
CA PHE A 46 -5.00 16.98 -0.73
C PHE A 46 -5.52 15.58 -1.00
N THR A 47 -6.77 15.53 -1.42
CA THR A 47 -7.48 14.32 -1.82
C THR A 47 -7.70 14.28 -3.33
N ASN A 48 -8.23 13.18 -3.85
CA ASN A 48 -8.52 12.97 -5.27
C ASN A 48 -7.30 13.18 -6.20
N LEU A 49 -6.08 13.01 -5.69
CA LEU A 49 -4.85 13.14 -6.47
C LEU A 49 -4.73 12.04 -7.54
N SER A 50 -5.41 10.91 -7.31
CA SER A 50 -5.48 9.76 -8.22
C SER A 50 -5.99 10.13 -9.62
N ARG A 51 -6.84 11.17 -9.74
CA ARG A 51 -7.38 11.65 -11.03
C ARG A 51 -6.29 12.01 -12.04
N LYS A 52 -5.15 12.54 -11.59
CA LYS A 52 -4.04 12.95 -12.47
C LYS A 52 -3.39 11.77 -13.21
N ILE A 53 -3.56 10.56 -12.69
CA ILE A 53 -2.96 9.32 -13.20
C ILE A 53 -4.02 8.26 -13.50
N GLN A 54 -5.29 8.66 -13.61
CA GLN A 54 -6.39 7.75 -13.83
C GLN A 54 -6.28 7.04 -15.19
N PRO A 55 -6.39 5.70 -15.24
CA PRO A 55 -6.47 4.96 -16.49
C PRO A 55 -7.76 5.30 -17.27
N PRO A 56 -7.71 5.30 -18.62
CA PRO A 56 -8.92 5.42 -19.41
C PRO A 56 -9.86 4.23 -19.13
N ASN A 57 -11.17 4.49 -19.01
CA ASN A 57 -12.24 3.49 -18.82
C ASN A 57 -12.23 2.71 -17.50
N THR A 58 -11.52 3.16 -16.46
CA THR A 58 -11.64 2.57 -15.11
C THR A 58 -13.03 2.83 -14.53
N VAL A 59 -13.63 1.82 -13.90
CA VAL A 59 -14.89 1.95 -13.14
C VAL A 59 -14.63 2.37 -11.68
N LEU A 60 -13.36 2.36 -11.25
CA LEU A 60 -12.90 2.96 -9.99
C LEU A 60 -12.73 4.48 -10.06
N ALA A 61 -13.12 5.12 -11.17
CA ALA A 61 -13.14 6.57 -11.27
C ALA A 61 -14.00 7.19 -10.16
N GLU A 62 -13.55 8.33 -9.63
CA GLU A 62 -14.31 9.09 -8.63
C GLU A 62 -15.53 9.75 -9.28
N THR A 63 -16.70 9.62 -8.64
CA THR A 63 -17.99 10.12 -9.13
C THR A 63 -18.29 11.57 -8.76
N GLN A 64 -17.66 12.13 -7.72
CA GLN A 64 -17.93 13.50 -7.27
C GLN A 64 -16.78 14.45 -7.55
N ASP A 65 -17.05 15.43 -8.41
CA ASP A 65 -16.30 16.68 -8.48
C ASP A 65 -17.09 17.70 -7.67
N THR A 66 -16.54 18.21 -6.55
CA THR A 66 -17.20 19.25 -5.75
C THR A 66 -17.25 20.60 -6.48
N GLY A 67 -16.71 20.69 -7.70
CA GLY A 67 -16.83 21.87 -8.58
C GLY A 67 -15.99 23.07 -8.14
N ASP A 68 -15.42 23.05 -6.94
CA ASP A 68 -14.52 24.07 -6.42
C ASP A 68 -13.05 23.83 -6.81
N GLY A 69 -12.72 22.62 -7.28
CA GLY A 69 -11.39 22.25 -7.79
C GLY A 69 -10.27 22.32 -6.76
N THR A 70 -10.55 22.62 -5.49
CA THR A 70 -9.50 22.88 -4.51
C THR A 70 -8.88 21.61 -3.92
N TYR A 71 -9.55 20.46 -4.04
CA TYR A 71 -9.15 19.10 -3.57
C TYR A 71 -8.63 19.01 -2.13
N GLY A 72 -8.59 20.14 -1.44
CA GLY A 72 -8.03 20.31 -0.13
C GLY A 72 -9.09 20.03 0.90
N ARG A 73 -8.65 19.35 1.94
CA ARG A 73 -9.41 19.04 3.12
C ARG A 73 -8.63 19.58 4.30
N HIS A 74 -9.33 20.17 5.25
CA HIS A 74 -8.78 20.64 6.51
C HIS A 74 -9.60 20.02 7.64
N GLY A 75 -9.05 20.09 8.84
CA GLY A 75 -9.73 19.71 10.05
C GLY A 75 -9.07 18.53 10.75
N PHE A 76 -9.39 18.42 12.02
CA PHE A 76 -8.82 17.44 12.94
C PHE A 76 -9.06 16.01 12.47
N ARG A 77 -10.25 15.73 11.92
CA ARG A 77 -10.61 14.43 11.37
C ARG A 77 -9.73 14.02 10.19
N TRP A 78 -9.51 14.94 9.25
CA TRP A 78 -8.64 14.68 8.10
C TRP A 78 -7.19 14.45 8.54
N LEU A 79 -6.70 15.28 9.48
CA LEU A 79 -5.33 15.18 9.98
C LEU A 79 -5.06 13.82 10.66
N THR A 80 -5.96 13.41 11.54
CA THR A 80 -5.88 12.16 12.28
C THR A 80 -6.06 10.94 11.37
N ALA A 81 -6.98 11.01 10.41
CA ALA A 81 -7.14 10.00 9.36
C ALA A 81 -5.87 9.82 8.51
N LEU A 82 -5.23 10.92 8.08
CA LEU A 82 -3.99 10.85 7.31
C LEU A 82 -2.87 10.24 8.15
N ALA A 83 -2.74 10.66 9.42
CA ALA A 83 -1.74 10.11 10.32
C ALA A 83 -1.88 8.59 10.47
N ARG A 84 -3.10 8.06 10.60
CA ARG A 84 -3.35 6.60 10.60
C ARG A 84 -2.88 5.93 9.31
N VAL A 85 -3.24 6.49 8.15
CA VAL A 85 -2.84 5.95 6.85
C VAL A 85 -1.32 5.88 6.74
N GLU A 86 -0.61 6.92 7.20
CA GLU A 86 0.86 6.95 7.21
C GLU A 86 1.47 5.91 8.15
N VAL A 87 0.94 5.77 9.38
CA VAL A 87 1.38 4.71 10.32
C VAL A 87 1.22 3.32 9.67
N ALA A 88 0.06 3.04 9.09
CA ALA A 88 -0.20 1.77 8.42
C ALA A 88 0.68 1.54 7.19
N ALA A 89 0.98 2.60 6.42
CA ALA A 89 1.89 2.52 5.28
C ALA A 89 3.34 2.18 5.71
N ILE A 90 3.79 2.76 6.83
CA ILE A 90 5.09 2.44 7.44
C ILE A 90 5.08 0.98 7.93
N LEU A 91 4.06 0.55 8.66
CA LEU A 91 3.90 -0.84 9.11
C LEU A 91 3.95 -1.81 7.93
N THR A 92 3.25 -1.50 6.83
CA THR A 92 3.26 -2.31 5.61
C THR A 92 4.65 -2.42 4.99
N SER A 93 5.43 -1.35 5.05
CA SER A 93 6.73 -1.26 4.36
C SER A 93 7.88 -1.87 5.16
N TYR A 94 7.77 -1.94 6.48
CA TYR A 94 8.88 -2.28 7.39
C TYR A 94 8.58 -3.39 8.41
N SER A 95 7.36 -3.94 8.44
CA SER A 95 6.99 -5.03 9.35
C SER A 95 6.34 -6.21 8.61
N LEU A 96 6.11 -7.31 9.33
CA LEU A 96 5.34 -8.47 8.86
C LEU A 96 3.90 -8.45 9.38
N HIS A 97 3.39 -7.29 9.82
CA HIS A 97 2.06 -7.19 10.38
C HIS A 97 1.00 -7.64 9.35
N PRO A 98 0.11 -8.59 9.70
CA PRO A 98 -0.80 -9.20 8.73
C PRO A 98 -1.89 -8.23 8.25
N ASP A 99 -2.28 -7.28 9.09
CA ASP A 99 -3.26 -6.25 8.75
C ASP A 99 -2.87 -4.83 9.23
N PRO A 100 -1.94 -4.15 8.54
CA PRO A 100 -1.42 -2.84 8.95
C PRO A 100 -2.49 -1.73 9.01
N PHE A 101 -3.47 -1.76 8.10
CA PHE A 101 -4.54 -0.76 8.04
C PHE A 101 -5.69 -1.08 9.00
N GLY A 102 -5.90 -2.36 9.33
CA GLY A 102 -6.90 -2.76 10.32
C GLY A 102 -6.47 -2.51 11.77
N VAL A 103 -5.18 -2.42 12.08
CA VAL A 103 -4.72 -2.17 13.47
C VAL A 103 -4.75 -0.70 13.86
N VAL A 104 -4.71 0.21 12.88
CA VAL A 104 -4.73 1.66 13.13
C VAL A 104 -6.12 2.29 12.98
N VAL A 105 -7.08 1.54 12.43
CA VAL A 105 -8.44 2.05 12.19
C VAL A 105 -9.10 2.44 13.51
N SER A 106 -9.61 3.65 13.57
CA SER A 106 -10.46 4.08 14.69
C SER A 106 -11.89 3.61 14.45
N SER A 107 -12.64 3.34 15.52
CA SER A 107 -14.10 3.24 15.47
C SER A 107 -14.77 4.60 15.70
N GLY A 108 -14.00 5.69 15.62
CA GLY A 108 -14.33 7.00 16.15
C GLY A 108 -14.57 8.06 15.09
N TYR A 109 -14.17 9.28 15.44
CA TYR A 109 -14.55 10.54 14.81
C TYR A 109 -13.98 10.79 13.41
N ASP A 110 -12.93 10.06 12.99
CA ASP A 110 -12.21 10.24 11.73
C ASP A 110 -12.41 9.07 10.74
N LEU A 111 -13.36 8.18 11.01
CA LEU A 111 -13.55 6.95 10.25
C LEU A 111 -13.94 7.19 8.79
N GLU A 112 -14.74 8.22 8.51
CA GLU A 112 -15.17 8.55 7.15
C GLU A 112 -13.99 9.08 6.31
N GLU A 113 -13.22 10.02 6.87
CA GLU A 113 -12.00 10.56 6.27
C GLU A 113 -10.96 9.45 6.07
N TYR A 114 -10.80 8.56 7.04
CA TYR A 114 -9.91 7.40 6.93
C TYR A 114 -10.32 6.50 5.77
N ARG A 115 -11.62 6.17 5.63
CA ARG A 115 -12.11 5.38 4.47
C ARG A 115 -11.81 6.07 3.15
N ASN A 116 -12.07 7.37 3.06
CA ASN A 116 -11.79 8.15 1.84
C ASN A 116 -10.31 8.06 1.45
N LEU A 117 -9.40 8.24 2.40
CA LEU A 117 -7.96 8.15 2.17
C LEU A 117 -7.50 6.73 1.81
N ILE A 118 -8.12 5.69 2.35
CA ILE A 118 -7.82 4.31 1.98
C ILE A 118 -8.21 4.02 0.53
N GLN A 119 -9.39 4.47 0.12
CA GLN A 119 -9.87 4.28 -1.25
C GLN A 119 -8.99 5.06 -2.25
N GLU A 120 -8.66 6.30 -1.93
CA GLU A 120 -7.75 7.12 -2.74
C GLU A 120 -6.35 6.53 -2.79
N GLY A 121 -5.82 6.06 -1.65
CA GLY A 121 -4.53 5.39 -1.56
C GLY A 121 -4.48 4.14 -2.43
N ALA A 122 -5.54 3.33 -2.43
CA ALA A 122 -5.65 2.16 -3.30
C ALA A 122 -5.56 2.55 -4.79
N ARG A 123 -6.36 3.53 -5.23
CA ARG A 123 -6.31 4.04 -6.62
C ARG A 123 -4.94 4.60 -6.97
N THR A 124 -4.43 5.53 -6.16
CA THR A 124 -3.16 6.22 -6.39
C THR A 124 -2.01 5.24 -6.49
N HIS A 125 -1.87 4.32 -5.54
CA HIS A 125 -0.74 3.39 -5.53
C HIS A 125 -0.81 2.39 -6.69
N VAL A 126 -1.99 1.81 -6.96
CA VAL A 126 -2.16 0.87 -8.07
C VAL A 126 -1.90 1.56 -9.40
N TRP A 127 -2.57 2.68 -9.67
CA TRP A 127 -2.42 3.40 -10.95
C TRP A 127 -1.01 3.95 -11.14
N SER A 128 -0.34 4.37 -10.06
CA SER A 128 1.06 4.78 -10.15
C SER A 128 2.00 3.63 -10.53
N LEU A 129 1.66 2.39 -10.18
CA LEU A 129 2.46 1.21 -10.55
C LEU A 129 2.13 0.75 -11.96
N THR A 130 0.85 0.68 -12.31
CA THR A 130 0.43 0.22 -13.65
C THR A 130 0.89 1.17 -14.74
N ASN A 131 0.90 2.48 -14.48
CA ASN A 131 1.38 3.49 -15.43
C ASN A 131 2.91 3.64 -15.46
N ASP A 132 3.64 3.07 -14.50
CA ASP A 132 5.09 3.17 -14.43
C ASP A 132 5.74 2.14 -15.39
N ARG A 133 6.30 2.64 -16.50
CA ARG A 133 7.00 1.80 -17.49
C ARG A 133 8.21 1.08 -16.89
N MET A 134 8.92 1.74 -15.96
CA MET A 134 10.08 1.15 -15.31
C MET A 134 9.68 0.02 -14.36
N PHE A 135 8.51 0.11 -13.73
CA PHE A 135 7.97 -1.00 -12.94
C PHE A 135 7.85 -2.26 -13.81
N ARG A 136 7.14 -2.19 -14.95
CA ARG A 136 6.94 -3.36 -15.83
C ARG A 136 8.27 -3.97 -16.29
N GLN A 137 9.17 -3.15 -16.81
CA GLN A 137 10.50 -3.59 -17.26
C GLN A 137 11.31 -4.29 -16.15
N ARG A 138 11.18 -3.80 -14.90
CA ARG A 138 11.88 -4.36 -13.75
C ARG A 138 11.23 -5.63 -13.22
N MET A 139 9.90 -5.75 -13.32
CA MET A 139 9.20 -6.95 -12.90
C MET A 139 9.31 -8.08 -13.93
N GLU A 140 9.47 -7.76 -15.22
CA GLU A 140 9.77 -8.73 -16.29
C GLU A 140 11.15 -9.37 -16.13
N ARG A 141 12.16 -8.59 -15.74
CA ARG A 141 13.53 -9.06 -15.51
C ARG A 141 14.00 -8.72 -14.11
N PHE A 142 13.90 -9.70 -13.22
CA PHE A 142 14.39 -9.59 -11.86
C PHE A 142 15.87 -9.19 -11.84
N ARG A 143 16.18 -8.13 -11.08
CA ARG A 143 17.55 -7.73 -10.74
C ARG A 143 17.63 -7.50 -9.23
N PRO A 144 18.57 -8.11 -8.50
CA PRO A 144 18.68 -7.93 -7.05
C PRO A 144 19.34 -6.58 -6.70
N ASP A 145 18.68 -5.47 -7.05
CA ASP A 145 19.15 -4.11 -6.81
C ASP A 145 18.19 -3.28 -5.93
N ALA A 146 18.65 -2.11 -5.50
CA ALA A 146 17.87 -1.21 -4.65
C ALA A 146 16.54 -0.75 -5.30
N LEU A 147 16.51 -0.66 -6.63
CA LEU A 147 15.32 -0.27 -7.37
C LEU A 147 14.25 -1.38 -7.31
N THR A 148 14.65 -2.63 -7.45
CA THR A 148 13.75 -3.78 -7.33
C THR A 148 13.19 -3.91 -5.92
N LEU A 149 14.02 -3.67 -4.89
CA LEU A 149 13.54 -3.58 -3.51
C LEU A 149 12.52 -2.44 -3.31
N THR A 150 12.72 -1.30 -3.97
CA THR A 150 11.78 -0.17 -3.93
C THR A 150 10.44 -0.53 -4.56
N TYR A 151 10.45 -1.18 -5.72
CA TYR A 151 9.21 -1.63 -6.37
C TYR A 151 8.49 -2.72 -5.59
N LEU A 152 9.22 -3.66 -4.98
CA LEU A 152 8.64 -4.65 -4.07
C LEU A 152 7.89 -3.99 -2.91
N ARG A 153 8.48 -2.95 -2.30
CA ARG A 153 7.82 -2.18 -1.24
C ARG A 153 6.58 -1.45 -1.74
N ARG A 154 6.65 -0.76 -2.88
CA ARG A 154 5.49 -0.08 -3.49
C ARG A 154 4.36 -1.07 -3.80
N MET A 155 4.69 -2.26 -4.32
CA MET A 155 3.71 -3.32 -4.59
C MET A 155 3.05 -3.86 -3.31
N ASN A 156 3.83 -4.06 -2.24
CA ASN A 156 3.29 -4.45 -0.94
C ASN A 156 2.35 -3.38 -0.38
N LEU A 157 2.73 -2.11 -0.49
CA LEU A 157 1.88 -0.99 -0.09
C LEU A 157 0.58 -0.95 -0.90
N ALA A 158 0.65 -1.01 -2.23
CA ALA A 158 -0.53 -1.06 -3.10
C ALA A 158 -1.45 -2.24 -2.76
N THR A 159 -0.87 -3.44 -2.55
CA THR A 159 -1.62 -4.63 -2.12
C THR A 159 -2.35 -4.40 -0.80
N ALA A 160 -1.70 -3.78 0.18
CA ALA A 160 -2.27 -3.53 1.49
C ALA A 160 -3.44 -2.53 1.41
N PHE A 161 -3.29 -1.45 0.63
CA PHE A 161 -4.39 -0.51 0.37
C PHE A 161 -5.58 -1.17 -0.31
N ILE A 162 -5.38 -1.97 -1.37
CA ILE A 162 -6.49 -2.68 -2.05
C ILE A 162 -7.22 -3.60 -1.08
N ARG A 163 -6.48 -4.34 -0.24
CA ARG A 163 -7.07 -5.21 0.78
C ARG A 163 -7.84 -4.43 1.83
N ALA A 164 -7.32 -3.28 2.27
CA ALA A 164 -8.00 -2.40 3.22
C ALA A 164 -9.29 -1.84 2.63
N ALA A 165 -9.23 -1.29 1.42
CA ALA A 165 -10.39 -0.80 0.67
C ALA A 165 -11.44 -1.89 0.47
N GLY A 166 -11.01 -3.11 0.11
CA GLY A 166 -11.90 -4.27 -0.07
C GLY A 166 -12.51 -4.82 1.23
N ARG A 167 -11.97 -4.51 2.41
CA ARG A 167 -12.63 -4.81 3.69
C ARG A 167 -13.62 -3.73 4.10
N MET A 168 -13.30 -2.48 3.80
CA MET A 168 -14.18 -1.33 4.10
C MET A 168 -15.40 -1.27 3.18
N SER A 169 -15.32 -1.88 1.99
CA SER A 169 -16.38 -1.94 0.99
C SER A 169 -17.66 -2.69 1.43
N MET A 170 -17.67 -3.35 2.59
CA MET A 170 -18.83 -4.06 3.13
C MET A 170 -20.01 -3.13 3.50
N GLY A 171 -19.85 -1.80 3.37
CA GLY A 171 -20.85 -0.77 3.66
C GLY A 171 -21.53 -0.07 2.47
N ASN A 172 -21.47 -0.60 1.24
CA ASN A 172 -21.91 0.02 -0.03
C ASN A 172 -20.97 1.08 -0.63
N ASP A 173 -19.76 1.23 -0.11
CA ASP A 173 -18.79 2.22 -0.61
C ASP A 173 -18.27 1.90 -2.03
N TYR A 174 -18.42 0.65 -2.49
CA TYR A 174 -18.09 0.24 -3.85
C TYR A 174 -19.21 -0.57 -4.48
N SER A 175 -19.46 -0.31 -5.77
CA SER A 175 -20.29 -1.18 -6.61
C SER A 175 -19.62 -2.53 -6.86
N ALA A 176 -20.42 -3.53 -7.26
CA ALA A 176 -19.90 -4.85 -7.63
C ALA A 176 -18.83 -4.78 -8.74
N LEU A 177 -18.96 -3.86 -9.69
CA LEU A 177 -17.99 -3.64 -10.76
C LEU A 177 -16.66 -3.08 -10.22
N GLN A 178 -16.74 -2.14 -9.28
CA GLN A 178 -15.55 -1.58 -8.62
C GLN A 178 -14.82 -2.63 -7.77
N ILE A 179 -15.57 -3.47 -7.04
CA ILE A 179 -14.99 -4.60 -6.29
C ILE A 179 -14.28 -5.57 -7.25
N ALA A 180 -14.89 -5.88 -8.39
CA ALA A 180 -14.29 -6.73 -9.40
C ALA A 180 -12.99 -6.11 -9.98
N GLU A 181 -12.97 -4.81 -10.26
CA GLU A 181 -11.77 -4.12 -10.75
C GLU A 181 -10.65 -4.12 -9.70
N LEU A 182 -10.95 -3.80 -8.42
CA LEU A 182 -9.98 -3.88 -7.32
C LEU A 182 -9.39 -5.29 -7.17
N LYS A 183 -10.24 -6.32 -7.29
CA LYS A 183 -9.79 -7.71 -7.28
C LYS A 183 -8.86 -8.02 -8.46
N GLY A 184 -9.17 -7.53 -9.65
CA GLY A 184 -8.31 -7.67 -10.82
C GLY A 184 -6.90 -7.13 -10.59
N TYR A 185 -6.79 -5.91 -10.04
CA TYR A 185 -5.48 -5.36 -9.67
C TYR A 185 -4.78 -6.17 -8.59
N LEU A 186 -5.50 -6.65 -7.58
CA LEU A 186 -4.92 -7.49 -6.53
C LEU A 186 -4.35 -8.80 -7.11
N ASP A 187 -5.08 -9.44 -8.02
CA ASP A 187 -4.66 -10.68 -8.68
C ASP A 187 -3.42 -10.46 -9.55
N GLU A 188 -3.34 -9.34 -10.29
CA GLU A 188 -2.16 -8.94 -11.06
C GLU A 188 -0.92 -8.76 -10.16
N LEU A 189 -1.05 -7.99 -9.07
CA LEU A 189 0.05 -7.77 -8.13
C LEU A 189 0.49 -9.08 -7.44
N ASN A 190 -0.45 -9.99 -7.15
CA ASN A 190 -0.12 -11.29 -6.57
C ASN A 190 0.62 -12.19 -7.57
N ALA A 191 0.24 -12.16 -8.86
CA ALA A 191 0.93 -12.89 -9.91
C ALA A 191 2.39 -12.40 -10.06
N ILE A 192 2.59 -11.07 -10.10
CA ILE A 192 3.93 -10.47 -10.12
C ILE A 192 4.75 -10.90 -8.89
N ARG A 193 4.15 -10.85 -7.69
CA ARG A 193 4.81 -11.29 -6.45
C ARG A 193 5.23 -12.77 -6.49
N ALA A 194 4.38 -13.64 -7.04
CA ALA A 194 4.68 -15.06 -7.17
C ALA A 194 5.88 -15.28 -8.12
N GLY A 195 5.90 -14.58 -9.26
CA GLY A 195 7.03 -14.61 -10.20
C GLY A 195 8.34 -14.12 -9.58
N LEU A 196 8.31 -13.01 -8.85
CA LEU A 196 9.49 -12.49 -8.14
C LEU A 196 10.00 -13.43 -7.06
N ARG A 197 9.09 -14.06 -6.29
CA ARG A 197 9.49 -15.05 -5.28
C ARG A 197 10.28 -16.20 -5.91
N LEU A 198 9.81 -16.70 -7.05
CA LEU A 198 10.50 -17.75 -7.80
C LEU A 198 11.86 -17.27 -8.32
N ALA A 199 11.93 -16.07 -8.91
CA ALA A 199 13.18 -15.49 -9.40
C ALA A 199 14.21 -15.28 -8.28
N ILE A 200 13.78 -14.82 -7.10
CA ILE A 200 14.63 -14.69 -5.91
C ILE A 200 15.14 -16.06 -5.46
N GLN A 201 14.27 -17.08 -5.41
CA GLN A 201 14.67 -18.44 -5.03
C GLN A 201 15.73 -19.02 -5.98
N ILE A 202 15.55 -18.83 -7.30
CA ILE A 202 16.52 -19.23 -8.31
C ILE A 202 17.85 -18.49 -8.07
N HIS A 203 17.82 -17.16 -7.96
CA HIS A 203 19.02 -16.35 -7.75
C HIS A 203 19.80 -16.74 -6.47
N LEU A 204 19.09 -16.97 -5.37
CA LEU A 204 19.70 -17.44 -4.12
C LEU A 204 20.31 -18.83 -4.30
N SER A 205 19.61 -19.76 -4.97
CA SER A 205 20.13 -21.10 -5.22
C SER A 205 21.41 -21.11 -6.07
N GLU A 206 21.48 -20.26 -7.10
CA GLU A 206 22.65 -20.09 -7.96
C GLU A 206 23.81 -19.43 -7.21
N SER A 207 23.52 -18.38 -6.43
CA SER A 207 24.52 -17.66 -5.63
C SER A 207 25.10 -18.54 -4.51
N HIS A 208 24.27 -19.38 -3.89
CA HIS A 208 24.75 -20.38 -2.94
C HIS A 208 25.53 -21.49 -3.63
N ALA A 209 25.14 -21.90 -4.85
CA ALA A 209 25.85 -22.92 -5.63
C ALA A 209 27.23 -22.46 -6.12
N SER A 210 27.41 -21.18 -6.44
CA SER A 210 28.72 -20.61 -6.80
C SER A 210 29.64 -20.47 -5.59
N ASN A 211 29.08 -20.22 -4.40
CA ASN A 211 29.82 -20.07 -3.15
C ASN A 211 30.10 -21.40 -2.40
N THR A 212 29.41 -22.50 -2.73
CA THR A 212 29.64 -23.82 -2.12
C THR A 212 30.10 -24.85 -3.15
N ARG A 213 31.41 -24.88 -3.36
CA ARG A 213 32.11 -25.94 -4.08
C ARG A 213 32.25 -27.22 -3.24
N THR A 214 31.24 -27.64 -2.46
CA THR A 214 31.22 -28.92 -1.70
C THR A 214 29.86 -29.15 -1.05
N THR A 215 28.94 -29.86 -1.71
CA THR A 215 28.02 -30.92 -1.17
C THR A 215 26.95 -31.26 -2.22
N ARG A 216 26.96 -32.51 -2.69
CA ARG A 216 26.32 -32.94 -3.96
C ARG A 216 25.05 -33.79 -3.76
N THR A 217 24.54 -33.96 -2.55
CA THR A 217 23.56 -35.03 -2.27
C THR A 217 22.15 -34.57 -1.85
N PHE A 218 21.96 -33.32 -1.42
CA PHE A 218 20.62 -32.74 -1.21
C PHE A 218 20.09 -31.98 -2.46
N ARG A 219 20.87 -32.03 -3.54
CA ARG A 219 20.86 -31.10 -4.68
C ARG A 219 19.98 -31.54 -5.86
N GLY A 220 19.64 -32.83 -5.95
CA GLY A 220 18.88 -33.37 -7.07
C GLY A 220 17.41 -32.92 -7.02
N ASP A 221 16.75 -33.13 -5.89
CA ASP A 221 15.30 -33.09 -5.86
C ASP A 221 14.71 -31.67 -6.02
N MET A 222 15.28 -30.67 -5.33
CA MET A 222 14.79 -29.28 -5.46
C MET A 222 15.13 -28.65 -6.81
N HIS A 223 16.32 -28.92 -7.36
CA HIS A 223 16.71 -28.38 -8.66
C HIS A 223 15.94 -29.06 -9.80
N THR A 224 15.73 -30.37 -9.73
CA THR A 224 14.92 -31.12 -10.70
C THR A 224 13.46 -30.72 -10.63
N LYS A 225 12.91 -30.49 -9.42
CA LYS A 225 11.53 -30.00 -9.25
C LYS A 225 11.36 -28.57 -9.75
N LEU A 226 12.34 -27.69 -9.52
CA LEU A 226 12.35 -26.33 -10.08
C LEU A 226 12.48 -26.36 -11.61
N LEU A 227 13.40 -27.15 -12.18
CA LEU A 227 13.53 -27.32 -13.62
C LEU A 227 12.27 -27.91 -14.25
N GLN A 228 11.62 -28.86 -13.59
CA GLN A 228 10.36 -29.44 -14.03
C GLN A 228 9.25 -28.37 -14.02
N MET A 229 9.14 -27.58 -12.95
CA MET A 229 8.19 -26.44 -12.90
C MET A 229 8.50 -25.39 -13.98
N CYS A 230 9.77 -25.14 -14.28
CA CYS A 230 10.19 -24.25 -15.35
C CYS A 230 9.82 -24.81 -16.74
N ASN A 231 10.02 -26.11 -16.96
CA ASN A 231 9.65 -26.82 -18.19
C ASN A 231 8.12 -26.96 -18.36
N GLU A 232 7.37 -26.98 -17.26
CA GLU A 232 5.89 -26.90 -17.22
C GLU A 232 5.38 -25.46 -17.46
N GLY A 233 6.27 -24.49 -17.71
CA GLY A 233 5.93 -23.13 -18.12
C GLY A 233 5.74 -22.14 -16.97
N ILE A 234 6.08 -22.52 -15.73
CA ILE A 234 5.95 -21.66 -14.54
C ILE A 234 7.11 -20.66 -14.44
N CYS A 235 8.32 -21.06 -14.86
CA CYS A 235 9.47 -20.17 -15.03
C CYS A 235 9.63 -19.81 -16.52
N ARG A 236 8.65 -19.16 -17.10
CA ARG A 236 8.88 -18.52 -18.40
C ARG A 236 9.86 -17.35 -18.19
N GLU A 237 10.82 -17.19 -19.11
CA GLU A 237 11.10 -15.82 -19.56
C GLU A 237 9.72 -15.25 -19.91
N PHE A 238 9.26 -14.24 -19.18
CA PHE A 238 8.14 -13.46 -19.69
C PHE A 238 8.68 -12.80 -20.97
N ARG A 239 8.47 -13.47 -22.11
CA ARG A 239 8.75 -12.95 -23.43
C ARG A 239 7.87 -11.74 -23.69
#